data_AF-A0A7Y6UCZ0-F1
#
_entry.id   AF-A0A7Y6UCZ0-F1
#
_cell.length_a   1.000
_cell.length_b   1.000
_cell.length_c   1.000
_cell.angle_alpha   90.00
_cell.angle_beta   90.00
_cell.angle_gamma   90.00
#
_symmetry.space_group_name_H-M   'P 1'
#
loop_
_entity.id
_entity.type
_entity.pdbx_description
1 polymer ?
#
loop_
_entity_poly.entity_id
_entity_poly.type
_entity_poly.pdbx_seq_one_letter_code
_entity_poly.pdbx_strand_id
1 'polypeptide(L)'
;MLGLVLATLSCRSTFELDPDPANARPYAEAGGGGTYVVGEPITLDGSHSFDPDGRITSYAWRWLEKPDASPYVTVENSSSAVATVRLAAVGRYVFVLYVTDDANATERSYATIDIEGPHLEVDAGADTAAAWPDVVQLSGTAEVEPHFTRTTEWSFVSRPVGSNATLDNPNSLTPSFRIDAEGTYVVRLTAKTPYNTVTDDVVVVGTVPRYTFGYDIVDAEYSKILERWVTVSNSPATLHVFNPATGTEATVALAFAPTAVGISPDGLRAAVGHDGHLSVVDLQTLAVVNTYPLTIPIGDVVFGTDNRVHCLERVSSGWGRFDTVDLASGTVAITNRTLTGRARLHPSGSVMYATDYGSGLEKFDVTTTPVTFVRRSPSGGASGEMWFTDDGFTMVTSSRYVYYASANPTIDMTSRSMLAGRGSVWSMADAPSHGELAVVSYEYGFGNDPEASHLDLFDDQQFTARTVIPLPNLVAGSMSLVSAGRFVAYRTDGSTLYVIAKAATTPANTWMLYTVAR
;
A
#
# COMPACT_ATOMS: atom_id res chain seq x y z
N MET A 1 -37.80 -65.49 -122.38
CA MET A 1 -38.31 -64.16 -122.76
C MET A 1 -37.90 -63.20 -121.66
N LEU A 2 -36.76 -62.53 -121.80
CA LEU A 2 -36.59 -61.17 -122.34
C LEU A 2 -37.25 -60.08 -121.48
N GLY A 3 -36.44 -59.15 -120.97
CA GLY A 3 -36.87 -57.92 -120.29
C GLY A 3 -35.74 -57.18 -119.58
N LEU A 4 -34.94 -56.43 -120.35
CA LEU A 4 -33.96 -55.42 -119.93
C LEU A 4 -34.66 -54.18 -119.33
N VAL A 5 -34.05 -53.45 -118.39
CA VAL A 5 -33.81 -51.97 -118.42
C VAL A 5 -33.02 -51.50 -117.17
N LEU A 6 -32.12 -50.55 -117.44
CA LEU A 6 -31.13 -49.86 -116.62
C LEU A 6 -31.68 -48.94 -115.50
N ALA A 7 -30.90 -48.92 -114.41
CA ALA A 7 -30.38 -47.81 -113.58
C ALA A 7 -31.20 -46.53 -113.30
N THR A 8 -31.23 -46.15 -112.02
CA THR A 8 -30.45 -44.98 -111.52
C THR A 8 -30.26 -45.10 -110.00
N LEU A 9 -29.02 -44.97 -109.54
CA LEU A 9 -28.74 -44.69 -108.13
C LEU A 9 -29.14 -43.23 -107.85
N SER A 10 -29.93 -43.00 -106.81
CA SER A 10 -29.81 -41.77 -106.03
C SER A 10 -29.72 -42.14 -104.56
N CYS A 11 -28.55 -41.87 -104.00
CA CYS A 11 -28.30 -41.96 -102.57
C CYS A 11 -29.01 -40.77 -101.92
N ARG A 12 -30.15 -41.02 -101.27
CA ARG A 12 -30.65 -40.12 -100.23
C ARG A 12 -30.06 -40.57 -98.91
N SER A 13 -28.90 -40.01 -98.59
CA SER A 13 -28.40 -39.97 -97.22
C SER A 13 -29.33 -39.07 -96.43
N THR A 14 -30.24 -39.66 -95.65
CA THR A 14 -30.84 -38.96 -94.51
C THR A 14 -29.73 -38.81 -93.49
N PHE A 15 -29.19 -37.59 -93.40
CA PHE A 15 -28.33 -37.15 -92.31
C PHE A 15 -29.21 -37.12 -91.06
N GLU A 16 -29.15 -38.16 -90.24
CA GLU A 16 -29.52 -38.03 -88.84
C GLU A 16 -28.52 -37.03 -88.23
N LEU A 17 -29.05 -35.93 -87.72
CA LEU A 17 -28.29 -35.02 -86.87
C LEU A 17 -27.82 -35.84 -85.67
N ASP A 18 -26.51 -36.02 -85.49
CA ASP A 18 -25.96 -36.44 -84.21
C ASP A 18 -26.55 -35.54 -83.12
N PRO A 19 -27.02 -36.07 -81.98
CA PRO A 19 -27.35 -35.22 -80.84
C PRO A 19 -26.07 -34.48 -80.44
N ASP A 20 -26.15 -33.15 -80.34
CA ASP A 20 -25.08 -32.30 -79.78
C ASP A 20 -24.47 -32.99 -78.55
N PRO A 21 -23.14 -33.03 -78.38
CA PRO A 21 -22.54 -33.63 -77.19
C PRO A 21 -23.17 -32.97 -75.96
N ALA A 22 -23.57 -33.80 -74.99
CA ALA A 22 -24.16 -33.30 -73.75
C ALA A 22 -23.17 -32.37 -73.05
N ASN A 23 -23.61 -31.15 -72.74
CA ASN A 23 -22.83 -30.11 -72.06
C ASN A 23 -22.15 -30.63 -70.79
N ALA A 24 -20.84 -30.41 -70.64
CA ALA A 24 -20.13 -30.67 -69.39
C ALA A 24 -20.54 -29.63 -68.33
N ARG A 25 -20.44 -29.99 -67.04
CA ARG A 25 -20.68 -29.00 -65.97
C ARG A 25 -19.44 -28.13 -65.80
N PRO A 26 -19.59 -26.85 -65.44
CA PRO A 26 -18.44 -26.02 -65.12
C PRO A 26 -17.73 -26.51 -63.85
N TYR A 27 -16.46 -26.19 -63.71
CA TYR A 27 -15.68 -26.37 -62.48
C TYR A 27 -15.61 -25.06 -61.70
N ALA A 28 -16.14 -25.05 -60.48
CA ALA A 28 -16.05 -23.93 -59.56
C ALA A 28 -14.80 -24.04 -58.68
N GLU A 29 -14.02 -22.97 -58.58
CA GLU A 29 -12.87 -22.89 -57.68
C GLU A 29 -12.98 -21.64 -56.80
N ALA A 30 -13.39 -21.81 -55.54
CA ALA A 30 -13.54 -20.71 -54.60
C ALA A 30 -12.23 -20.47 -53.83
N GLY A 31 -11.47 -19.45 -54.23
CA GLY A 31 -10.29 -18.97 -53.51
C GLY A 31 -10.60 -17.98 -52.38
N GLY A 32 -9.58 -17.59 -51.63
CA GLY A 32 -9.68 -16.61 -50.53
C GLY A 32 -9.95 -17.21 -49.14
N GLY A 33 -9.82 -18.53 -48.98
CA GLY A 33 -9.86 -19.17 -47.67
C GLY A 33 -8.57 -18.96 -46.87
N GLY A 34 -8.67 -18.86 -45.54
CA GLY A 34 -7.53 -18.64 -44.66
C GLY A 34 -7.89 -17.91 -43.36
N THR A 35 -6.87 -17.45 -42.65
CA THR A 35 -7.01 -16.68 -41.40
C THR A 35 -6.74 -15.20 -41.65
N TYR A 36 -7.60 -14.32 -41.16
CA TYR A 36 -7.51 -12.88 -41.35
C TYR A 36 -7.88 -12.11 -40.06
N VAL A 37 -7.43 -10.86 -39.96
CA VAL A 37 -7.80 -9.97 -38.85
C VAL A 37 -9.15 -9.31 -39.13
N VAL A 38 -9.97 -9.20 -38.09
CA VAL A 38 -11.30 -8.55 -38.14
C VAL A 38 -11.24 -7.14 -38.76
N GLY A 39 -12.21 -6.80 -39.61
CA GLY A 39 -12.35 -5.48 -40.24
C GLY A 39 -11.55 -5.25 -41.52
N GLU A 40 -10.50 -6.04 -41.77
CA GLU A 40 -9.70 -5.95 -42.99
C GLU A 40 -10.48 -6.44 -44.24
N PRO A 41 -10.20 -5.88 -45.43
CA PRO A 41 -10.82 -6.35 -46.66
C PRO A 41 -10.23 -7.69 -47.08
N ILE A 42 -11.10 -8.66 -47.37
CA ILE A 42 -10.71 -9.99 -47.81
C ILE A 42 -11.22 -10.21 -49.23
N THR A 43 -10.32 -10.66 -50.10
CA THR A 43 -10.63 -10.97 -51.50
C THR A 43 -11.07 -12.42 -51.62
N LEU A 44 -12.25 -12.62 -52.20
CA LEU A 44 -12.74 -13.92 -52.66
C LEU A 44 -12.49 -14.00 -54.17
N ASP A 45 -11.76 -15.02 -54.62
CA ASP A 45 -11.32 -15.13 -56.00
C ASP A 45 -11.79 -16.44 -56.64
N GLY A 46 -12.69 -16.29 -57.60
CA GLY A 46 -13.28 -17.37 -58.38
C GLY A 46 -12.72 -17.46 -59.80
N SER A 47 -11.73 -16.63 -60.14
CA SER A 47 -11.23 -16.47 -61.51
C SER A 47 -10.57 -17.71 -62.10
N HIS A 48 -10.22 -18.68 -61.25
CA HIS A 48 -9.72 -20.00 -61.67
C HIS A 48 -10.83 -20.99 -62.05
N SER A 49 -12.10 -20.61 -61.90
CA SER A 49 -13.23 -21.41 -62.38
C SER A 49 -13.24 -21.46 -63.91
N PHE A 50 -13.59 -22.61 -64.48
CA PHE A 50 -13.58 -22.80 -65.93
C PHE A 50 -14.65 -23.80 -66.37
N ASP A 51 -15.00 -23.74 -67.65
CA ASP A 51 -15.89 -24.70 -68.27
C ASP A 51 -15.11 -25.50 -69.35
N PRO A 52 -15.09 -26.85 -69.31
CA PRO A 52 -14.25 -27.65 -70.19
C PRO A 52 -14.60 -27.58 -71.68
N ASP A 53 -15.87 -27.35 -72.02
CA ASP A 53 -16.41 -27.32 -73.39
C ASP A 53 -17.03 -25.98 -73.78
N GLY A 54 -17.11 -25.01 -72.86
CA GLY A 54 -17.66 -23.68 -73.10
C GLY A 54 -16.98 -22.58 -72.28
N ARG A 55 -17.77 -21.66 -71.71
CA ARG A 55 -17.28 -20.54 -70.89
C ARG A 55 -18.20 -20.24 -69.71
N ILE A 56 -17.62 -19.76 -68.62
CA ILE A 56 -18.38 -19.22 -67.49
C ILE A 56 -19.05 -17.89 -67.90
N THR A 57 -20.38 -17.82 -67.72
CA THR A 57 -21.19 -16.63 -68.02
C THR A 57 -21.62 -15.84 -66.79
N SER A 58 -21.62 -16.45 -65.60
CA SER A 58 -21.94 -15.74 -64.35
C SER A 58 -21.27 -16.34 -63.12
N TYR A 59 -21.03 -15.48 -62.14
CA TYR A 59 -20.55 -15.79 -60.79
C TYR A 59 -21.58 -15.32 -59.78
N ALA A 60 -21.71 -16.02 -58.64
CA ALA A 60 -22.51 -15.57 -57.52
C ALA A 60 -21.91 -16.01 -56.19
N TRP A 61 -21.37 -15.06 -55.43
CA TRP A 61 -20.84 -15.25 -54.09
C TRP A 61 -21.89 -15.00 -53.03
N ARG A 62 -21.99 -15.89 -52.04
CA ARG A 62 -22.87 -15.76 -50.86
C ARG A 62 -22.16 -16.27 -49.62
N TRP A 63 -22.47 -15.71 -48.46
CA TRP A 63 -22.13 -16.36 -47.19
C TRP A 63 -23.16 -17.45 -46.88
N LEU A 64 -22.69 -18.56 -46.31
CA LEU A 64 -23.48 -19.72 -45.90
C LEU A 64 -23.46 -19.86 -44.37
N GLU A 65 -22.32 -19.60 -43.75
CA GLU A 65 -22.14 -19.65 -42.30
C GLU A 65 -21.39 -18.39 -41.84
N LYS A 66 -21.78 -17.87 -40.68
CA LYS A 66 -21.10 -16.77 -39.99
C LYS A 66 -21.28 -16.97 -38.48
N PRO A 67 -20.43 -16.35 -37.64
CA PRO A 67 -20.65 -16.32 -36.20
C PRO A 67 -22.00 -15.66 -35.86
N ASP A 68 -22.66 -16.15 -34.81
CA ASP A 68 -23.96 -15.63 -34.37
C ASP A 68 -23.90 -14.14 -34.02
N ALA A 69 -22.83 -13.72 -33.34
CA ALA A 69 -22.59 -12.33 -32.96
C ALA A 69 -22.24 -11.41 -34.15
N SER A 70 -22.00 -11.96 -35.35
CA SER A 70 -21.65 -11.15 -36.52
C SER A 70 -22.86 -10.42 -37.08
N PRO A 71 -22.73 -9.13 -37.49
CA PRO A 71 -23.75 -8.46 -38.28
C PRO A 71 -23.96 -9.15 -39.64
N TYR A 72 -24.96 -8.69 -40.40
CA TYR A 72 -25.16 -9.18 -41.76
C TYR A 72 -23.91 -8.93 -42.62
N VAL A 73 -23.47 -9.95 -43.35
CA VAL A 73 -22.29 -9.87 -44.22
C VAL A 73 -22.70 -9.45 -45.63
N THR A 74 -22.16 -8.32 -46.08
CA THR A 74 -22.28 -7.86 -47.46
C THR A 74 -21.09 -8.36 -48.28
N VAL A 75 -21.38 -8.97 -49.42
CA VAL A 75 -20.36 -9.38 -50.41
C VAL A 75 -20.36 -8.38 -51.56
N GLU A 76 -19.34 -7.54 -51.60
CA GLU A 76 -19.15 -6.55 -52.65
C GLU A 76 -18.71 -7.24 -53.94
N ASN A 77 -19.24 -6.79 -55.08
CA ASN A 77 -19.02 -7.43 -56.38
C ASN A 77 -19.39 -8.94 -56.37
N SER A 78 -20.43 -9.32 -55.63
CA SER A 78 -20.86 -10.71 -55.49
C SER A 78 -21.21 -11.42 -56.80
N SER A 79 -21.49 -10.68 -57.88
CA SER A 79 -21.75 -11.24 -59.21
C SER A 79 -20.52 -11.32 -60.12
N SER A 80 -19.33 -10.97 -59.63
CA SER A 80 -18.07 -10.95 -60.37
C SER A 80 -17.19 -12.16 -59.99
N ALA A 81 -16.22 -12.48 -60.84
CA ALA A 81 -15.23 -13.52 -60.55
C ALA A 81 -14.44 -13.21 -59.27
N VAL A 82 -14.10 -11.94 -59.06
CA VAL A 82 -13.44 -11.44 -57.84
C VAL A 82 -14.44 -10.60 -57.04
N ALA A 83 -14.61 -10.95 -55.78
CA ALA A 83 -15.47 -10.27 -54.81
C ALA A 83 -14.67 -9.85 -53.58
N THR A 84 -15.22 -8.95 -52.76
CA THR A 84 -14.58 -8.48 -51.54
C THR A 84 -15.57 -8.50 -50.38
N VAL A 85 -15.08 -8.87 -49.19
CA VAL A 85 -15.85 -8.86 -47.94
C VAL A 85 -15.09 -8.13 -46.86
N ARG A 86 -15.83 -7.53 -45.91
CA ARG A 86 -15.30 -7.01 -44.64
C ARG A 86 -16.08 -7.64 -43.50
N LEU A 87 -15.39 -8.28 -42.58
CA LEU A 87 -16.00 -9.08 -41.52
C LEU A 87 -15.79 -8.42 -40.17
N ALA A 88 -16.89 -8.09 -39.49
CA ALA A 88 -16.87 -7.25 -38.29
C ALA A 88 -16.93 -8.05 -36.97
N ALA A 89 -16.81 -9.38 -37.02
CA ALA A 89 -16.75 -10.22 -35.83
C ALA A 89 -15.73 -11.35 -36.02
N VAL A 90 -15.15 -11.79 -34.91
CA VAL A 90 -14.23 -12.94 -34.87
C VAL A 90 -15.01 -14.25 -35.01
N GLY A 91 -14.33 -15.26 -35.54
CA GLY A 91 -14.87 -16.61 -35.74
C GLY A 91 -14.91 -17.04 -37.19
N ARG A 92 -15.53 -18.19 -37.42
CA ARG A 92 -15.53 -18.87 -38.72
C ARG A 92 -16.65 -18.39 -39.64
N TYR A 93 -16.31 -18.16 -40.90
CA TYR A 93 -17.22 -17.84 -41.99
C TYR A 93 -17.05 -18.85 -43.12
N VAL A 94 -18.16 -19.23 -43.75
CA VAL A 94 -18.15 -20.08 -44.95
C VAL A 94 -18.83 -19.33 -46.07
N PHE A 95 -18.10 -19.08 -47.16
CA PHE A 95 -18.63 -18.54 -48.39
C PHE A 95 -18.81 -19.64 -49.42
N VAL A 96 -19.81 -19.47 -50.28
CA VAL A 96 -20.07 -20.32 -51.42
C VAL A 96 -20.04 -19.47 -52.69
N LEU A 97 -19.25 -19.93 -53.66
CA LEU A 97 -19.28 -19.46 -55.04
C LEU A 97 -20.19 -20.39 -55.84
N TYR A 98 -21.11 -19.83 -56.60
CA TYR A 98 -21.81 -20.50 -57.69
C TYR A 98 -21.28 -19.97 -59.02
N VAL A 99 -21.01 -20.86 -59.97
CA VAL A 99 -20.66 -20.50 -61.35
C VAL A 99 -21.67 -21.10 -62.30
N THR A 100 -21.96 -20.39 -63.40
CA THR A 100 -22.86 -20.86 -64.48
C THR A 100 -22.13 -20.78 -65.81
N ASP A 101 -22.21 -21.82 -66.64
CA ASP A 101 -21.66 -21.84 -68.00
C ASP A 101 -22.59 -21.18 -69.04
N ASP A 102 -22.25 -21.24 -70.33
CA ASP A 102 -23.05 -20.71 -71.44
C ASP A 102 -24.18 -21.63 -71.91
N ALA A 103 -24.29 -22.84 -71.36
CA ALA A 103 -25.42 -23.75 -71.51
C ALA A 103 -26.38 -23.74 -70.30
N ASN A 104 -26.13 -22.89 -69.30
CA ASN A 104 -26.86 -22.74 -68.05
C ASN A 104 -26.68 -23.88 -67.02
N ALA A 105 -25.65 -24.72 -67.12
CA ALA A 105 -25.31 -25.63 -66.04
C ALA A 105 -24.58 -24.88 -64.91
N THR A 106 -24.74 -25.35 -63.67
CA THR A 106 -24.20 -24.69 -62.48
C THR A 106 -23.39 -25.65 -61.61
N GLU A 107 -22.36 -25.11 -60.97
CA GLU A 107 -21.54 -25.80 -59.97
C GLU A 107 -21.18 -24.86 -58.81
N ARG A 108 -20.78 -25.42 -57.66
CA ARG A 108 -20.43 -24.63 -56.48
C ARG A 108 -19.12 -25.04 -55.83
N SER A 109 -18.44 -24.07 -55.22
CA SER A 109 -17.25 -24.28 -54.38
C SER A 109 -17.33 -23.42 -53.12
N TYR A 110 -16.57 -23.81 -52.09
CA TYR A 110 -16.59 -23.15 -50.78
C TYR A 110 -15.24 -22.52 -50.43
N ALA A 111 -15.28 -21.33 -49.81
CA ALA A 111 -14.13 -20.72 -49.15
C ALA A 111 -14.43 -20.62 -47.65
N THR A 112 -13.56 -21.20 -46.82
CA THR A 112 -13.65 -21.07 -45.35
C THR A 112 -12.66 -20.01 -44.89
N ILE A 113 -13.15 -19.04 -44.13
CA ILE A 113 -12.39 -17.93 -43.58
C ILE A 113 -12.51 -17.94 -42.06
N ASP A 114 -11.39 -17.91 -41.35
CA ASP A 114 -11.32 -17.74 -39.91
C ASP A 114 -10.89 -16.32 -39.57
N ILE A 115 -11.68 -15.61 -38.77
CA ILE A 115 -11.39 -14.23 -38.36
C ILE A 115 -10.90 -14.19 -36.92
N GLU A 116 -9.71 -13.64 -36.73
CA GLU A 116 -9.09 -13.43 -35.43
C GLU A 116 -9.18 -11.95 -35.00
N GLY A 117 -9.03 -11.71 -33.70
CA GLY A 117 -8.89 -10.36 -33.17
C GLY A 117 -7.54 -9.74 -33.57
N PRO A 118 -7.36 -8.42 -33.37
CA PRO A 118 -6.08 -7.78 -33.67
C PRO A 118 -4.98 -8.32 -32.76
N HIS A 119 -3.74 -8.30 -33.26
CA HIS A 119 -2.58 -8.57 -32.41
C HIS A 119 -2.51 -7.54 -31.28
N LEU A 120 -2.45 -8.04 -30.04
CA LEU A 120 -2.46 -7.28 -28.81
C LEU A 120 -1.38 -7.84 -27.88
N GLU A 121 -0.32 -7.07 -27.68
CA GLU A 121 0.77 -7.39 -26.75
C GLU A 121 0.57 -6.62 -25.45
N VAL A 122 0.85 -7.28 -24.32
CA VAL A 122 0.77 -6.71 -22.98
C VAL A 122 1.96 -7.20 -22.19
N ASP A 123 2.61 -6.27 -21.50
CA ASP A 123 3.73 -6.55 -20.59
C ASP A 123 3.50 -5.73 -19.31
N ALA A 124 3.39 -6.38 -18.16
CA ALA A 124 3.20 -5.76 -16.85
C ALA A 124 4.52 -5.22 -16.26
N GLY A 125 5.63 -5.40 -16.95
CA GLY A 125 6.96 -5.01 -16.52
C GLY A 125 7.62 -6.08 -15.65
N ALA A 126 8.87 -5.83 -15.28
CA ALA A 126 9.67 -6.77 -14.52
C ALA A 126 9.24 -6.87 -13.05
N ASP A 127 9.33 -8.09 -12.50
CA ASP A 127 9.21 -8.34 -11.07
C ASP A 127 10.19 -7.49 -10.25
N THR A 128 9.75 -7.04 -9.09
CA THR A 128 10.53 -6.14 -8.24
C THR A 128 10.31 -6.41 -6.75
N ALA A 129 11.09 -5.74 -5.91
CA ALA A 129 10.92 -5.73 -4.47
C ALA A 129 10.95 -4.29 -3.95
N ALA A 130 10.20 -4.02 -2.89
CA ALA A 130 10.14 -2.73 -2.24
C ALA A 130 9.98 -2.89 -0.72
N ALA A 131 10.49 -1.94 0.04
CA ALA A 131 10.33 -1.92 1.49
C ALA A 131 9.03 -1.20 1.86
N TRP A 132 8.43 -1.55 2.99
CA TRP A 132 7.44 -0.69 3.62
C TRP A 132 8.12 0.59 4.12
N PRO A 133 7.48 1.79 4.00
CA PRO A 133 6.20 2.06 3.36
C PRO A 133 6.33 2.60 1.93
N ASP A 134 7.29 2.13 1.13
CA ASP A 134 7.57 2.69 -0.19
C ASP A 134 6.35 2.60 -1.13
N VAL A 135 6.26 3.58 -2.02
CA VAL A 135 5.31 3.57 -3.13
C VAL A 135 5.98 2.92 -4.33
N VAL A 136 5.40 1.82 -4.79
CA VAL A 136 5.81 1.13 -6.01
C VAL A 136 5.11 1.78 -7.19
N GLN A 137 5.89 2.32 -8.12
CA GLN A 137 5.42 2.77 -9.42
C GLN A 137 5.53 1.59 -10.40
N LEU A 138 4.40 1.10 -10.90
CA LEU A 138 4.39 0.09 -11.96
C LEU A 138 4.55 0.77 -13.31
N SER A 139 5.07 0.05 -14.29
CA SER A 139 5.23 0.55 -15.66
C SER A 139 5.00 -0.60 -16.64
N GLY A 140 3.76 -0.70 -17.11
CA GLY A 140 3.41 -1.69 -18.12
C GLY A 140 3.36 -1.10 -19.52
N THR A 141 3.43 -1.97 -20.52
CA THR A 141 3.12 -1.63 -21.90
C THR A 141 1.89 -2.41 -22.34
N ALA A 142 1.19 -1.82 -23.29
CA ALA A 142 0.32 -2.59 -24.14
C ALA A 142 0.46 -2.01 -25.54
N GLU A 143 0.52 -2.87 -26.55
CA GLU A 143 0.63 -2.49 -27.96
C GLU A 143 -0.46 -3.21 -28.74
N VAL A 144 -1.19 -2.47 -29.57
CA VAL A 144 -2.26 -3.02 -30.41
C VAL A 144 -1.99 -2.62 -31.85
N GLU A 145 -2.36 -3.48 -32.79
CA GLU A 145 -2.27 -3.18 -34.21
C GLU A 145 -2.88 -1.81 -34.57
N PRO A 146 -2.34 -1.12 -35.59
CA PRO A 146 -2.89 0.14 -36.06
C PRO A 146 -4.40 0.05 -36.34
N HIS A 147 -5.10 1.17 -36.11
CA HIS A 147 -6.56 1.31 -36.32
C HIS A 147 -7.47 0.62 -35.30
N PHE A 148 -6.92 -0.18 -34.39
CA PHE A 148 -7.67 -0.71 -33.25
C PHE A 148 -7.52 0.18 -32.03
N THR A 149 -8.58 0.22 -31.22
CA THR A 149 -8.56 0.87 -29.91
C THR A 149 -8.39 -0.15 -28.81
N ARG A 150 -7.77 0.27 -27.71
CA ARG A 150 -7.53 -0.55 -26.54
C ARG A 150 -7.82 0.23 -25.27
N THR A 151 -8.31 -0.46 -24.25
CA THR A 151 -8.33 0.01 -22.85
C THR A 151 -7.42 -0.85 -21.98
N THR A 152 -6.93 -0.26 -20.89
CA THR A 152 -6.06 -0.94 -19.90
C THR A 152 -6.61 -0.78 -18.50
N GLU A 153 -6.45 -1.81 -17.68
CA GLU A 153 -6.85 -1.81 -16.26
C GLU A 153 -5.89 -2.70 -15.47
N TRP A 154 -5.41 -2.18 -14.34
CA TRP A 154 -4.62 -2.90 -13.36
C TRP A 154 -5.47 -3.39 -12.21
N SER A 155 -5.20 -4.60 -11.73
CA SER A 155 -5.89 -5.19 -10.59
C SER A 155 -4.96 -6.08 -9.76
N PHE A 156 -5.21 -6.20 -8.45
CA PHE A 156 -4.53 -7.21 -7.65
C PHE A 156 -5.12 -8.60 -7.92
N VAL A 157 -4.28 -9.55 -8.33
CA VAL A 157 -4.62 -10.98 -8.39
C VAL A 157 -4.58 -11.57 -6.98
N SER A 158 -3.53 -11.23 -6.23
CA SER A 158 -3.39 -11.60 -4.82
C SER A 158 -2.56 -10.55 -4.07
N ARG A 159 -2.80 -10.45 -2.77
CA ARG A 159 -2.05 -9.61 -1.84
C ARG A 159 -1.61 -10.44 -0.63
N PRO A 160 -0.57 -10.03 0.11
CA PRO A 160 -0.18 -10.69 1.35
C PRO A 160 -1.31 -10.66 2.39
N VAL A 161 -1.29 -11.63 3.31
CA VAL A 161 -2.23 -11.68 4.44
C VAL A 161 -2.13 -10.39 5.26
N GLY A 162 -3.25 -9.69 5.44
CA GLY A 162 -3.31 -8.43 6.18
C GLY A 162 -3.14 -7.16 5.35
N SER A 163 -2.80 -7.29 4.07
CA SER A 163 -2.73 -6.14 3.16
C SER A 163 -4.10 -5.59 2.80
N ASN A 164 -4.22 -4.27 2.81
CA ASN A 164 -5.35 -3.48 2.33
C ASN A 164 -4.96 -2.58 1.14
N ALA A 165 -3.83 -2.86 0.49
CA ALA A 165 -3.30 -2.04 -0.59
C ALA A 165 -4.32 -1.83 -1.71
N THR A 166 -4.35 -0.61 -2.23
CA THR A 166 -5.16 -0.17 -3.38
C THR A 166 -4.23 0.44 -4.44
N LEU A 167 -4.64 0.30 -5.70
CA LEU A 167 -3.95 0.92 -6.82
C LEU A 167 -4.46 2.35 -7.01
N ASP A 168 -3.54 3.30 -7.11
CA ASP A 168 -3.79 4.64 -7.60
C ASP A 168 -3.72 4.65 -9.13
N ASN A 169 -4.68 5.32 -9.75
CA ASN A 169 -4.83 5.42 -11.21
C ASN A 169 -4.76 4.07 -11.96
N PRO A 170 -5.60 3.06 -11.61
CA PRO A 170 -5.49 1.70 -12.15
C PRO A 170 -5.70 1.59 -13.67
N ASN A 171 -6.25 2.59 -14.35
CA ASN A 171 -6.42 2.58 -15.81
C ASN A 171 -5.21 3.16 -16.57
N SER A 172 -4.23 3.74 -15.86
CA SER A 172 -2.97 4.23 -16.44
C SER A 172 -2.02 3.07 -16.73
N LEU A 173 -1.07 3.25 -17.66
CA LEU A 173 0.05 2.32 -17.84
C LEU A 173 1.10 2.44 -16.72
N THR A 174 1.03 3.50 -15.92
CA THR A 174 1.91 3.74 -14.77
C THR A 174 1.11 3.96 -13.48
N PRO A 175 0.35 2.96 -12.99
CA PRO A 175 -0.32 3.08 -11.71
C PRO A 175 0.70 2.95 -10.56
N SER A 176 0.26 3.22 -9.34
CA SER A 176 1.10 3.00 -8.18
C SER A 176 0.34 2.43 -7.00
N PHE A 177 1.05 1.81 -6.05
CA PHE A 177 0.48 1.41 -4.77
C PHE A 177 1.55 1.46 -3.69
N ARG A 178 1.13 1.46 -2.42
CA ARG A 178 2.04 1.45 -1.27
C ARG A 178 2.20 0.03 -0.73
N ILE A 179 3.43 -0.36 -0.40
CA ILE A 179 3.66 -1.57 0.40
C ILE A 179 3.11 -1.35 1.80
N ASP A 180 2.18 -2.20 2.23
CA ASP A 180 1.50 -2.12 3.52
C ASP A 180 1.59 -3.43 4.34
N ALA A 181 2.19 -4.48 3.77
CA ALA A 181 2.40 -5.77 4.41
C ALA A 181 3.62 -6.46 3.81
N GLU A 182 4.21 -7.37 4.60
CA GLU A 182 5.29 -8.23 4.13
C GLU A 182 4.72 -9.38 3.28
N GLY A 183 5.34 -9.66 2.14
CA GLY A 183 5.03 -10.79 1.28
C GLY A 183 4.82 -10.42 -0.18
N THR A 184 4.21 -11.33 -0.93
CA THR A 184 4.05 -11.21 -2.39
C THR A 184 2.73 -10.54 -2.78
N TYR A 185 2.84 -9.46 -3.56
CA TYR A 185 1.74 -8.86 -4.32
C TYR A 185 1.85 -9.35 -5.77
N VAL A 186 0.74 -9.85 -6.33
CA VAL A 186 0.64 -10.19 -7.75
C VAL A 186 -0.35 -9.22 -8.37
N VAL A 187 0.12 -8.40 -9.31
CA VAL A 187 -0.67 -7.34 -9.93
C VAL A 187 -0.78 -7.60 -11.43
N ARG A 188 -2.01 -7.59 -11.95
CA ARG A 188 -2.33 -7.90 -13.35
C ARG A 188 -2.60 -6.65 -14.15
N LEU A 189 -1.89 -6.47 -15.25
CA LEU A 189 -2.29 -5.57 -16.32
C LEU A 189 -3.21 -6.33 -17.29
N THR A 190 -4.42 -5.82 -17.48
CA THR A 190 -5.36 -6.32 -18.48
C THR A 190 -5.52 -5.30 -19.60
N ALA A 191 -5.31 -5.72 -20.84
CA ALA A 191 -5.69 -4.96 -22.02
C ALA A 191 -6.89 -5.58 -22.74
N LYS A 192 -7.78 -4.72 -23.23
CA LYS A 192 -8.98 -5.16 -23.98
C LYS A 192 -9.12 -4.37 -25.28
N THR A 193 -9.48 -5.08 -26.34
CA THR A 193 -10.12 -4.51 -27.53
C THR A 193 -11.60 -4.96 -27.55
N PRO A 194 -12.42 -4.50 -28.51
CA PRO A 194 -13.75 -5.08 -28.71
C PRO A 194 -13.77 -6.58 -29.06
N TYR A 195 -12.61 -7.18 -29.41
CA TYR A 195 -12.51 -8.51 -30.01
C TYR A 195 -11.73 -9.51 -29.18
N ASN A 196 -10.77 -9.06 -28.37
CA ASN A 196 -9.92 -9.91 -27.55
C ASN A 196 -9.50 -9.23 -26.24
N THR A 197 -8.98 -10.03 -25.31
CA THR A 197 -8.45 -9.60 -24.01
C THR A 197 -7.15 -10.35 -23.76
N VAL A 198 -6.11 -9.61 -23.39
CA VAL A 198 -4.78 -10.15 -23.06
C VAL A 198 -4.36 -9.60 -21.71
N THR A 199 -3.69 -10.42 -20.90
CA THR A 199 -3.26 -10.04 -19.56
C THR A 199 -1.82 -10.42 -19.34
N ASP A 200 -1.13 -9.66 -18.51
CA ASP A 200 0.17 -10.02 -17.96
C ASP A 200 0.25 -9.67 -16.46
N ASP A 201 1.06 -10.41 -15.70
CA ASP A 201 1.19 -10.28 -14.25
C ASP A 201 2.60 -9.86 -13.87
N VAL A 202 2.72 -8.91 -12.95
CA VAL A 202 3.98 -8.53 -12.30
C VAL A 202 3.94 -8.90 -10.82
N VAL A 203 5.05 -9.43 -10.32
CA VAL A 203 5.23 -9.77 -8.92
C VAL A 203 6.03 -8.69 -8.19
N VAL A 204 5.47 -8.19 -7.10
CA VAL A 204 6.14 -7.25 -6.19
C VAL A 204 6.31 -7.91 -4.83
N VAL A 205 7.56 -8.08 -4.39
CA VAL A 205 7.87 -8.61 -3.06
C VAL A 205 8.00 -7.44 -2.07
N GLY A 206 7.00 -7.27 -1.21
CA GLY A 206 7.02 -6.32 -0.11
C GLY A 206 7.84 -6.86 1.06
N THR A 207 8.79 -6.05 1.55
CA THR A 207 9.58 -6.34 2.76
C THR A 207 9.25 -5.34 3.86
N VAL A 208 9.22 -5.80 5.11
CA VAL A 208 8.95 -4.91 6.26
C VAL A 208 10.15 -4.99 7.20
N PRO A 209 11.06 -4.01 7.19
CA PRO A 209 12.16 -3.94 8.15
C PRO A 209 11.61 -3.84 9.57
N ARG A 210 11.73 -4.92 10.34
CA ARG A 210 11.24 -4.97 11.72
C ARG A 210 12.11 -5.81 12.65
N TYR A 211 12.11 -5.43 13.92
CA TYR A 211 12.61 -6.23 15.03
C TYR A 211 11.45 -6.65 15.93
N THR A 212 11.42 -7.90 16.39
CA THR A 212 10.39 -8.39 17.31
C THR A 212 10.97 -8.47 18.72
N PHE A 213 10.35 -7.79 19.68
CA PHE A 213 10.74 -7.90 21.08
C PHE A 213 10.17 -9.18 21.69
N GLY A 214 11.01 -9.92 22.40
CA GLY A 214 10.64 -11.17 23.07
C GLY A 214 9.97 -10.98 24.44
N TYR A 215 9.51 -9.77 24.76
CA TYR A 215 9.01 -9.38 26.07
C TYR A 215 7.97 -8.26 25.96
N ASP A 216 7.20 -8.06 27.04
CA ASP A 216 6.30 -6.93 27.16
C ASP A 216 7.01 -5.64 27.52
N ILE A 217 6.79 -4.61 26.71
CA ILE A 217 7.23 -3.25 26.99
C ILE A 217 6.21 -2.60 27.92
N VAL A 218 6.65 -2.27 29.14
CA VAL A 218 5.87 -1.48 30.11
C VAL A 218 5.97 0.00 29.77
N ASP A 219 7.18 0.45 29.47
CA ASP A 219 7.48 1.84 29.10
C ASP A 219 8.76 1.88 28.26
N ALA A 220 8.92 2.94 27.47
CA ALA A 220 10.05 3.09 26.54
C ALA A 220 10.40 4.56 26.30
N GLU A 221 11.70 4.82 26.26
CA GLU A 221 12.27 6.13 25.93
C GLU A 221 13.44 5.94 24.94
N TYR A 222 13.68 6.93 24.08
CA TYR A 222 14.76 6.88 23.09
C TYR A 222 15.90 7.84 23.45
N SER A 223 17.11 7.31 23.65
CA SER A 223 18.31 8.14 23.81
C SER A 223 18.82 8.58 22.45
N LYS A 224 18.62 9.85 22.09
CA LYS A 224 19.22 10.47 20.89
C LYS A 224 20.76 10.51 20.96
N ILE A 225 21.34 10.51 22.16
CA ILE A 225 22.80 10.55 22.35
C ILE A 225 23.43 9.17 22.09
N LEU A 226 22.82 8.11 22.60
CA LEU A 226 23.31 6.74 22.37
C LEU A 226 22.76 6.12 21.08
N GLU A 227 21.71 6.71 20.50
CA GLU A 227 20.88 6.14 19.45
C GLU A 227 20.34 4.76 19.84
N ARG A 228 19.74 4.67 21.02
CA ARG A 228 19.22 3.43 21.61
C ARG A 228 17.81 3.62 22.14
N TRP A 229 16.98 2.61 21.95
CA TRP A 229 15.76 2.45 22.72
C TRP A 229 16.10 1.90 24.10
N VAL A 230 15.61 2.56 25.14
CA VAL A 230 15.64 2.09 26.52
C VAL A 230 14.22 1.68 26.89
N THR A 231 13.98 0.39 27.05
CA THR A 231 12.65 -0.15 27.37
C THR A 231 12.69 -0.92 28.68
N VAL A 232 11.55 -1.09 29.34
CA VAL A 232 11.46 -1.85 30.60
C VAL A 232 10.37 -2.92 30.52
N SER A 233 10.61 -4.08 31.13
CA SER A 233 9.67 -5.21 31.20
C SER A 233 9.47 -5.69 32.64
N ASN A 234 8.29 -6.26 32.93
CA ASN A 234 7.95 -6.78 34.26
C ASN A 234 8.14 -8.30 34.43
N SER A 235 8.37 -9.05 33.35
CA SER A 235 8.50 -10.49 33.40
C SER A 235 9.59 -10.98 32.43
N PRO A 236 10.86 -11.05 32.87
CA PRO A 236 11.37 -10.60 34.18
C PRO A 236 11.45 -9.07 34.31
N ALA A 237 11.62 -8.59 35.54
CA ALA A 237 11.91 -7.19 35.85
C ALA A 237 13.27 -6.80 35.24
N THR A 238 13.26 -6.07 34.14
CA THR A 238 14.47 -5.84 33.33
C THR A 238 14.39 -4.51 32.59
N LEU A 239 15.52 -3.81 32.52
CA LEU A 239 15.74 -2.71 31.59
C LEU A 239 16.51 -3.26 30.38
N HIS A 240 16.06 -2.91 29.18
CA HIS A 240 16.64 -3.33 27.91
C HIS A 240 17.18 -2.09 27.17
N VAL A 241 18.38 -2.22 26.63
CA VAL A 241 19.04 -1.20 25.79
C VAL A 241 19.20 -1.80 24.39
N PHE A 242 18.33 -1.38 23.48
CA PHE A 242 18.24 -1.92 22.14
C PHE A 242 18.85 -0.97 21.10
N ASN A 243 19.70 -1.49 20.22
CA ASN A 243 20.29 -0.78 19.09
C ASN A 243 19.50 -1.04 17.80
N PRO A 244 18.71 -0.06 17.31
CA PRO A 244 17.92 -0.25 16.11
C PRO A 244 18.75 -0.36 14.82
N ALA A 245 19.98 0.15 14.80
CA ALA A 245 20.83 0.07 13.61
C ALA A 245 21.44 -1.33 13.41
N THR A 246 21.69 -2.07 14.49
CA THR A 246 22.32 -3.40 14.45
C THR A 246 21.39 -4.54 14.86
N GLY A 247 20.22 -4.24 15.41
CA GLY A 247 19.30 -5.24 15.95
C GLY A 247 19.81 -5.93 17.23
N THR A 248 20.82 -5.36 17.90
CA THR A 248 21.43 -5.96 19.10
C THR A 248 20.85 -5.37 20.37
N GLU A 249 20.67 -6.22 21.39
CA GLU A 249 20.11 -5.86 22.68
C GLU A 249 21.06 -6.20 23.82
N ALA A 250 21.09 -5.35 24.84
CA ALA A 250 21.70 -5.63 26.14
C ALA A 250 20.69 -5.38 27.26
N THR A 251 20.86 -6.05 28.39
CA THR A 251 19.86 -6.04 29.48
C THR A 251 20.50 -5.77 30.84
N VAL A 252 19.76 -5.10 31.72
CA VAL A 252 20.10 -4.87 33.12
C VAL A 252 18.96 -5.42 33.98
N ALA A 253 19.27 -6.39 34.84
CA ALA A 253 18.30 -6.95 35.78
C ALA A 253 17.91 -5.90 36.84
N LEU A 254 16.62 -5.75 37.09
CA LEU A 254 16.08 -4.83 38.09
C LEU A 254 15.60 -5.60 39.31
N ALA A 255 15.84 -5.05 40.50
CA ALA A 255 15.42 -5.67 41.76
C ALA A 255 13.89 -5.64 41.96
N PHE A 256 13.21 -4.68 41.32
CA PHE A 256 11.78 -4.44 41.44
C PHE A 256 11.14 -4.33 40.06
N ALA A 257 9.86 -4.69 39.98
CA ALA A 257 9.06 -4.55 38.75
C ALA A 257 9.01 -3.07 38.31
N PRO A 258 9.47 -2.72 37.10
CA PRO A 258 9.40 -1.35 36.60
C PRO A 258 7.96 -0.91 36.28
N THR A 259 7.70 0.38 36.47
CA THR A 259 6.42 1.04 36.14
C THR A 259 6.57 2.19 35.16
N ALA A 260 7.77 2.77 35.06
CA ALA A 260 8.10 3.86 34.14
C ALA A 260 9.62 3.91 33.91
N VAL A 261 10.04 4.50 32.80
CA VAL A 261 11.44 4.80 32.51
C VAL A 261 11.59 6.23 31.97
N GLY A 262 12.62 6.93 32.42
CA GLY A 262 12.97 8.27 31.93
C GLY A 262 14.47 8.37 31.69
N ILE A 263 14.88 9.05 30.63
CA ILE A 263 16.29 9.20 30.26
C ILE A 263 16.82 10.56 30.75
N SER A 264 18.05 10.58 31.27
CA SER A 264 18.72 11.81 31.66
C SER A 264 18.94 12.73 30.45
N PRO A 265 18.99 14.06 30.62
CA PRO A 265 19.20 14.99 29.51
C PRO A 265 20.51 14.78 28.74
N ASP A 266 21.54 14.21 29.38
CA ASP A 266 22.79 13.80 28.73
C ASP A 266 22.66 12.48 27.92
N GLY A 267 21.52 11.79 28.01
CA GLY A 267 21.20 10.55 27.30
C GLY A 267 21.94 9.31 27.80
N LEU A 268 22.70 9.40 28.89
CA LEU A 268 23.62 8.33 29.35
C LEU A 268 23.11 7.53 30.54
N ARG A 269 22.04 7.97 31.20
CA ARG A 269 21.44 7.27 32.35
C ARG A 269 19.94 7.13 32.18
N ALA A 270 19.39 6.11 32.83
CA ALA A 270 17.96 5.91 32.95
C ALA A 270 17.54 5.96 34.43
N ALA A 271 16.45 6.67 34.70
CA ALA A 271 15.68 6.56 35.91
C ALA A 271 14.57 5.53 35.68
N VAL A 272 14.45 4.54 36.54
CA VAL A 272 13.43 3.50 36.47
C VAL A 272 12.55 3.59 37.71
N GLY A 273 11.28 3.92 37.50
CA GLY A 273 10.27 3.95 38.54
C GLY A 273 9.78 2.56 38.90
N HIS A 274 9.50 2.34 40.18
CA HIS A 274 8.91 1.13 40.72
C HIS A 274 7.85 1.47 41.78
N ASP A 275 7.14 0.46 42.26
CA ASP A 275 6.32 0.63 43.47
C ASP A 275 7.21 0.80 44.70
N GLY A 276 7.36 2.06 45.15
CA GLY A 276 8.13 2.43 46.34
C GLY A 276 9.64 2.56 46.14
N HIS A 277 10.15 2.48 44.91
CA HIS A 277 11.60 2.59 44.65
C HIS A 277 11.89 3.32 43.34
N LEU A 278 13.02 4.03 43.31
CA LEU A 278 13.63 4.58 42.10
C LEU A 278 14.98 3.90 41.88
N SER A 279 15.19 3.24 40.74
CA SER A 279 16.53 2.76 40.35
C SER A 279 17.15 3.70 39.33
N VAL A 280 18.45 3.99 39.45
CA VAL A 280 19.22 4.71 38.43
C VAL A 280 20.18 3.75 37.77
N VAL A 281 20.14 3.67 36.44
CA VAL A 281 20.97 2.79 35.62
C VAL A 281 21.89 3.63 34.75
N ASP A 282 23.16 3.26 34.70
CA ASP A 282 24.12 3.80 33.74
C ASP A 282 24.05 2.98 32.46
N LEU A 283 23.73 3.65 31.34
CA LEU A 283 23.44 3.00 30.06
C LEU A 283 24.71 2.61 29.29
N GLN A 284 25.89 3.10 29.69
CA GLN A 284 27.16 2.76 29.05
C GLN A 284 27.79 1.53 29.70
N THR A 285 27.77 1.49 31.03
CA THR A 285 28.30 0.38 31.84
C THR A 285 27.28 -0.74 32.05
N LEU A 286 25.99 -0.47 31.74
CA LEU A 286 24.88 -1.42 31.87
C LEU A 286 24.74 -1.94 33.31
N ALA A 287 24.80 -1.01 34.27
CA ALA A 287 24.75 -1.34 35.69
C ALA A 287 23.79 -0.41 36.44
N VAL A 288 23.10 -0.97 37.44
CA VAL A 288 22.37 -0.17 38.42
C VAL A 288 23.39 0.61 39.25
N VAL A 289 23.35 1.93 39.16
CA VAL A 289 24.18 2.85 39.94
C VAL A 289 23.73 2.85 41.40
N ASN A 290 22.43 3.01 41.63
CA ASN A 290 21.83 2.97 42.96
C ASN A 290 20.31 2.78 42.90
N THR A 291 19.71 2.37 44.01
CA THR A 291 18.25 2.30 44.20
C THR A 291 17.85 3.05 45.46
N TYR A 292 16.89 3.96 45.32
CA TYR A 292 16.42 4.85 46.38
C TYR A 292 15.02 4.41 46.83
N PRO A 293 14.76 4.24 48.14
CA PRO A 293 13.43 3.97 48.64
C PRO A 293 12.57 5.23 48.63
N LEU A 294 11.32 5.10 48.19
CA LEU A 294 10.28 6.12 48.22
C LEU A 294 9.05 5.58 48.96
N THR A 295 8.19 6.49 49.41
CA THR A 295 6.93 6.13 50.08
C THR A 295 5.72 6.19 49.16
N ILE A 296 5.95 6.41 47.85
CA ILE A 296 4.92 6.47 46.82
C ILE A 296 5.12 5.34 45.79
N PRO A 297 4.02 4.75 45.26
CA PRO A 297 4.12 3.98 44.03
C PRO A 297 4.44 4.93 42.88
N ILE A 298 5.52 4.70 42.12
CA ILE A 298 5.90 5.60 41.03
C ILE A 298 5.10 5.26 39.77
N GLY A 299 4.52 6.28 39.14
CA GLY A 299 3.75 6.13 37.89
C GLY A 299 4.37 6.80 36.68
N ASP A 300 5.36 7.67 36.90
CA ASP A 300 6.14 8.37 35.88
C ASP A 300 7.40 8.97 36.55
N VAL A 301 8.45 9.20 35.76
CA VAL A 301 9.73 9.75 36.23
C VAL A 301 10.26 10.82 35.27
N VAL A 302 10.71 11.94 35.82
CA VAL A 302 11.35 13.02 35.06
C VAL A 302 12.77 13.21 35.56
N PHE A 303 13.75 12.92 34.71
CA PHE A 303 15.17 13.06 35.05
C PHE A 303 15.64 14.50 34.78
N GLY A 304 16.09 15.21 35.82
CA GLY A 304 16.61 16.59 35.73
C GLY A 304 18.05 16.68 35.23
N THR A 305 18.52 17.90 34.92
CA THR A 305 19.90 18.17 34.48
C THR A 305 20.93 18.18 35.61
N ASP A 306 20.47 18.22 36.87
CA ASP A 306 21.30 18.50 38.04
C ASP A 306 21.37 17.31 39.01
N ASN A 307 21.36 16.11 38.44
CA ASN A 307 21.47 14.86 39.19
C ASN A 307 20.30 14.64 40.17
N ARG A 308 19.12 15.14 39.83
CA ARG A 308 17.86 14.89 40.54
C ARG A 308 16.87 14.17 39.66
N VAL A 309 16.00 13.39 40.27
CA VAL A 309 14.88 12.71 39.59
C VAL A 309 13.59 13.07 40.29
N HIS A 310 12.61 13.55 39.53
CA HIS A 310 11.28 13.86 40.02
C HIS A 310 10.37 12.66 39.76
N CYS A 311 9.88 12.05 40.83
CA CYS A 311 9.05 10.86 40.82
C CYS A 311 7.59 11.24 41.04
N LEU A 312 6.73 10.93 40.06
CA LEU A 312 5.31 11.24 40.13
C LEU A 312 4.57 10.02 40.69
N GLU A 313 3.72 10.26 41.68
CA GLU A 313 2.93 9.22 42.32
C GLU A 313 1.86 8.65 41.37
N ARG A 314 1.82 7.32 41.25
CA ARG A 314 0.76 6.59 40.56
C ARG A 314 -0.48 6.56 41.44
N VAL A 315 -1.48 7.34 41.07
CA VAL A 315 -2.79 7.35 41.74
C VAL A 315 -3.86 6.72 40.84
N SER A 316 -4.77 5.94 41.44
CA SER A 316 -5.91 5.34 40.71
C SER A 316 -7.02 6.34 40.40
N SER A 317 -7.09 7.44 41.13
CA SER A 317 -8.02 8.56 40.94
C SER A 317 -7.59 9.75 41.80
N GLY A 318 -7.80 10.98 41.32
CA GLY A 318 -7.52 12.19 42.09
C GLY A 318 -6.09 12.71 41.89
N TRP A 319 -5.53 13.33 42.92
CA TRP A 319 -4.27 14.05 42.84
C TRP A 319 -3.14 13.25 43.52
N GLY A 320 -2.05 12.99 42.79
CA GLY A 320 -0.82 12.40 43.34
C GLY A 320 0.19 13.47 43.69
N ARG A 321 1.10 13.22 44.63
CA ARG A 321 2.20 14.16 44.91
C ARG A 321 3.41 13.88 44.01
N PHE A 322 4.44 14.71 44.14
CA PHE A 322 5.72 14.47 43.50
C PHE A 322 6.88 14.58 44.50
N ASP A 323 7.74 13.58 44.46
CA ASP A 323 8.91 13.46 45.33
C ASP A 323 10.17 13.66 44.46
N THR A 324 11.09 14.52 44.90
CA THR A 324 12.37 14.74 44.21
C THR A 324 13.48 14.02 44.95
N VAL A 325 14.17 13.11 44.27
CA VAL A 325 15.33 12.40 44.80
C VAL A 325 16.60 13.11 44.34
N ASP A 326 17.43 13.53 45.28
CA ASP A 326 18.80 13.96 45.00
C ASP A 326 19.72 12.74 44.92
N LEU A 327 20.27 12.47 43.73
CA LEU A 327 21.01 11.23 43.48
C LEU A 327 22.41 11.21 44.11
N ALA A 328 22.92 12.34 44.60
CA ALA A 328 24.22 12.38 45.27
C ALA A 328 24.09 12.06 46.76
N SER A 329 23.08 12.62 47.41
CA SER A 329 22.83 12.47 48.85
C SER A 329 21.82 11.37 49.18
N GLY A 330 21.00 10.95 48.23
CA GLY A 330 19.86 10.06 48.43
C GLY A 330 18.70 10.69 49.20
N THR A 331 18.73 12.01 49.41
CA THR A 331 17.67 12.72 50.13
C THR A 331 16.42 12.86 49.25
N VAL A 332 15.25 12.75 49.88
CA VAL A 332 13.95 12.86 49.22
C VAL A 332 13.25 14.13 49.69
N ALA A 333 13.03 15.06 48.77
CA ALA A 333 12.27 16.27 49.00
C ALA A 333 10.83 16.11 48.49
N ILE A 334 9.88 16.08 49.42
CA ILE A 334 8.46 16.00 49.10
C ILE A 334 7.98 17.39 48.70
N THR A 335 7.32 17.51 47.55
CA THR A 335 6.67 18.77 47.21
C THR A 335 5.20 18.73 47.57
N ASN A 336 4.78 19.72 48.35
CA ASN A 336 3.40 19.85 48.84
C ASN A 336 2.47 20.43 47.77
N ARG A 337 2.51 19.87 46.57
CA ARG A 337 1.59 20.17 45.47
C ARG A 337 1.28 18.88 44.76
N THR A 338 0.01 18.69 44.48
CA THR A 338 -0.47 17.48 43.86
C THR A 338 -0.80 17.72 42.38
N LEU A 339 -0.49 16.74 41.55
CA LEU A 339 -0.71 16.72 40.12
C LEU A 339 -1.64 15.55 39.78
N THR A 340 -2.45 15.74 38.75
CA THR A 340 -3.38 14.73 38.24
C THR A 340 -2.90 14.11 36.93
N GLY A 341 -1.84 14.67 36.32
CA GLY A 341 -1.36 14.30 35.00
C GLY A 341 0.12 13.95 34.96
N ARG A 342 0.66 14.00 33.74
CA ARG A 342 2.04 13.64 33.38
C ARG A 342 2.91 14.88 33.33
N ALA A 343 4.22 14.71 33.49
CA ALA A 343 5.14 15.83 33.45
C ALA A 343 6.33 15.56 32.55
N ARG A 344 6.87 16.62 31.94
CA ARG A 344 8.05 16.55 31.10
C ARG A 344 8.98 17.72 31.40
N LEU A 345 10.28 17.41 31.46
CA LEU A 345 11.32 18.42 31.55
C LEU A 345 11.36 19.19 30.23
N HIS A 346 11.37 20.52 30.31
CA HIS A 346 11.60 21.36 29.15
C HIS A 346 13.06 21.22 28.70
N PRO A 347 13.39 21.27 27.39
CA PRO A 347 14.76 21.12 26.89
C PRO A 347 15.81 22.05 27.50
N SER A 348 15.41 23.19 28.08
CA SER A 348 16.33 24.07 28.83
C SER A 348 16.84 23.46 30.15
N GLY A 349 16.20 22.42 30.68
CA GLY A 349 16.55 21.74 31.92
C GLY A 349 16.20 22.46 33.22
N SER A 350 15.73 23.71 33.16
CA SER A 350 15.44 24.51 34.37
C SER A 350 13.96 24.50 34.79
N VAL A 351 13.06 24.05 33.91
CA VAL A 351 11.62 24.03 34.18
C VAL A 351 11.01 22.71 33.73
N MET A 352 9.94 22.34 34.41
CA MET A 352 9.10 21.19 34.05
C MET A 352 7.67 21.67 33.83
N TYR A 353 7.00 21.08 32.84
CA TYR A 353 5.58 21.29 32.60
C TYR A 353 4.81 20.03 32.95
N ALA A 354 3.62 20.18 33.50
CA ALA A 354 2.74 19.06 33.84
C ALA A 354 1.31 19.32 33.37
N THR A 355 0.59 18.27 32.98
CA THR A 355 -0.84 18.36 32.70
C THR A 355 -1.66 18.28 33.98
N ASP A 356 -2.78 19.00 34.03
CA ASP A 356 -3.72 19.00 35.14
C ASP A 356 -5.12 18.56 34.67
N TYR A 357 -5.28 17.29 34.26
CA TYR A 357 -6.55 16.60 33.95
C TYR A 357 -7.69 17.47 33.36
N GLY A 358 -7.40 18.25 32.30
CA GLY A 358 -8.38 19.12 31.62
C GLY A 358 -8.42 20.57 32.11
N SER A 359 -7.89 20.86 33.29
CA SER A 359 -7.69 22.21 33.86
C SER A 359 -6.59 23.00 33.17
N GLY A 360 -5.76 22.36 32.34
CA GLY A 360 -4.70 22.99 31.56
C GLY A 360 -3.31 22.45 31.90
N LEU A 361 -2.33 23.35 31.87
CA LEU A 361 -0.91 23.06 32.12
C LEU A 361 -0.45 23.76 33.41
N GLU A 362 0.47 23.15 34.12
CA GLU A 362 1.20 23.75 35.23
C GLU A 362 2.68 23.82 34.90
N LYS A 363 3.34 24.92 35.30
CA LYS A 363 4.78 25.12 35.15
C LYS A 363 5.46 25.13 36.50
N PHE A 364 6.62 24.48 36.56
CA PHE A 364 7.43 24.30 37.75
C PHE A 364 8.87 24.72 37.51
N ASP A 365 9.46 25.41 38.48
CA ASP A 365 10.90 25.66 38.56
C ASP A 365 11.55 24.47 39.26
N VAL A 366 12.28 23.68 38.49
CA VAL A 366 12.96 22.49 39.00
C VAL A 366 14.35 22.79 39.53
N THR A 367 14.85 24.03 39.48
CA THR A 367 16.16 24.40 40.03
C THR A 367 16.16 24.52 41.56
N THR A 368 14.98 24.56 42.19
CA THR A 368 14.82 24.59 43.65
C THR A 368 14.54 23.19 44.21
N THR A 369 14.81 22.99 45.50
CA THR A 369 14.44 21.78 46.25
C THR A 369 13.72 22.15 47.55
N PRO A 370 12.44 21.75 47.75
CA PRO A 370 11.55 21.11 46.77
C PRO A 370 11.32 21.98 45.52
N VAL A 371 10.79 21.39 44.46
CA VAL A 371 10.48 22.11 43.20
C VAL A 371 9.41 23.16 43.49
N THR A 372 9.51 24.31 42.83
CA THR A 372 8.60 25.44 43.07
C THR A 372 7.56 25.54 41.97
N PHE A 373 6.29 25.68 42.34
CA PHE A 373 5.24 26.01 41.37
C PHE A 373 5.39 27.46 40.88
N VAL A 374 5.31 27.64 39.57
CA VAL A 374 5.41 28.96 38.93
C VAL A 374 4.03 29.50 38.60
N ARG A 375 3.27 28.82 37.74
CA ARG A 375 1.96 29.28 37.25
C ARG A 375 1.17 28.18 36.54
N ARG A 376 -0.13 28.43 36.35
CA ARG A 376 -1.01 27.66 35.45
C ARG A 376 -1.11 28.31 34.08
N SER A 377 -1.48 27.52 33.07
CA SER A 377 -1.84 28.03 31.75
C SER A 377 -3.02 29.00 31.84
N PRO A 378 -3.10 30.00 30.94
CA PRO A 378 -4.25 30.91 30.90
C PRO A 378 -5.56 30.24 30.46
N SER A 379 -5.47 29.10 29.78
CA SER A 379 -6.61 28.34 29.24
C SER A 379 -6.48 26.85 29.59
N GLY A 380 -7.61 26.17 29.73
CA GLY A 380 -7.68 24.71 29.89
C GLY A 380 -7.45 23.95 28.58
N GLY A 381 -7.81 22.66 28.59
CA GLY A 381 -7.82 21.80 27.38
C GLY A 381 -6.63 20.85 27.25
N ALA A 382 -5.53 21.08 27.97
CA ALA A 382 -4.41 20.14 28.03
C ALA A 382 -4.73 18.96 28.96
N SER A 383 -4.45 17.75 28.49
CA SER A 383 -4.59 16.51 29.25
C SER A 383 -3.66 15.42 28.72
N GLY A 384 -3.32 14.45 29.56
CA GLY A 384 -2.49 13.29 29.18
C GLY A 384 -0.99 13.59 29.14
N GLU A 385 -0.26 12.82 28.36
CA GLU A 385 1.16 13.03 28.04
C GLU A 385 1.36 14.33 27.25
N MET A 386 2.62 14.79 27.23
CA MET A 386 3.06 15.92 26.42
C MET A 386 4.43 15.65 25.81
N TRP A 387 4.75 16.37 24.75
CA TRP A 387 6.03 16.28 24.04
C TRP A 387 6.47 17.68 23.62
N PHE A 388 7.78 17.94 23.65
CA PHE A 388 8.36 19.16 23.13
C PHE A 388 8.93 18.92 21.73
N THR A 389 8.92 19.95 20.88
CA THR A 389 9.87 20.03 19.76
C THR A 389 11.29 20.14 20.31
N ASP A 390 12.28 19.76 19.50
CA ASP A 390 13.68 19.71 19.91
C ASP A 390 14.22 21.10 20.31
N ASP A 391 13.67 22.17 19.73
CA ASP A 391 13.98 23.56 20.09
C ASP A 391 13.36 24.00 21.43
N GLY A 392 12.47 23.19 22.01
CA GLY A 392 11.74 23.45 23.24
C GLY A 392 10.64 24.51 23.12
N PHE A 393 10.43 25.13 21.96
CA PHE A 393 9.51 26.25 21.83
C PHE A 393 8.05 25.81 21.65
N THR A 394 7.83 24.61 21.13
CA THR A 394 6.49 24.03 20.92
C THR A 394 6.27 22.87 21.88
N MET A 395 5.07 22.83 22.46
CA MET A 395 4.60 21.71 23.26
C MET A 395 3.31 21.15 22.66
N VAL A 396 3.27 19.85 22.42
CA VAL A 396 2.08 19.12 21.96
C VAL A 396 1.58 18.24 23.09
N THR A 397 0.27 18.19 23.27
CA THR A 397 -0.38 17.39 24.34
C THR A 397 -1.17 16.23 23.75
N SER A 398 -1.49 15.22 24.58
CA SER A 398 -2.31 14.08 24.15
C SER A 398 -3.69 14.49 23.64
N SER A 399 -4.23 15.62 24.12
CA SER A 399 -5.47 16.21 23.60
C SER A 399 -5.30 16.97 22.28
N ARG A 400 -4.17 16.79 21.57
CA ARG A 400 -3.82 17.40 20.26
C ARG A 400 -3.58 18.91 20.28
N TYR A 401 -3.76 19.58 21.41
CA TYR A 401 -3.45 21.00 21.52
C TYR A 401 -1.94 21.25 21.43
N VAL A 402 -1.61 22.30 20.68
CA VAL A 402 -0.24 22.80 20.50
C VAL A 402 -0.11 24.11 21.26
N TYR A 403 0.86 24.23 22.15
CA TYR A 403 1.11 25.40 22.99
C TYR A 403 2.52 25.95 22.77
N TYR A 404 2.71 27.23 23.12
CA TYR A 404 4.05 27.77 23.32
C TYR A 404 4.64 27.25 24.64
N ALA A 405 5.90 26.85 24.64
CA ALA A 405 6.71 26.68 25.84
C ALA A 405 7.80 27.77 25.82
N SER A 406 7.72 28.69 26.78
CA SER A 406 8.55 29.91 26.73
C SER A 406 8.93 30.42 28.11
N ALA A 407 10.06 31.13 28.19
CA ALA A 407 10.39 31.93 29.36
C ALA A 407 9.51 33.19 29.49
N ASN A 408 8.93 33.67 28.39
CA ASN A 408 8.06 34.86 28.41
C ASN A 408 6.64 34.49 28.90
N PRO A 409 6.23 34.92 30.11
CA PRO A 409 4.96 34.50 30.70
C PRO A 409 3.71 34.94 29.92
N THR A 410 3.83 35.95 29.05
CA THR A 410 2.71 36.46 28.25
C THR A 410 2.28 35.48 27.15
N ILE A 411 3.24 34.72 26.58
CA ILE A 411 2.97 33.74 25.53
C ILE A 411 3.06 32.30 26.03
N ASP A 412 3.84 32.04 27.07
CA ASP A 412 4.06 30.71 27.62
C ASP A 412 2.73 30.04 28.03
N MET A 413 2.56 28.79 27.61
CA MET A 413 1.36 27.96 27.75
C MET A 413 0.07 28.56 27.13
N THR A 414 0.19 29.47 26.17
CA THR A 414 -0.95 29.88 25.33
C THR A 414 -1.07 28.98 24.11
N SER A 415 -2.31 28.68 23.70
CA SER A 415 -2.61 27.78 22.58
C SER A 415 -2.17 28.42 21.26
N ARG A 416 -1.40 27.67 20.46
CA ARG A 416 -0.94 28.03 19.11
C ARG A 416 -1.85 27.48 18.03
N SER A 417 -2.20 26.20 18.17
CA SER A 417 -2.91 25.42 17.15
C SER A 417 -3.47 24.14 17.78
N MET A 418 -4.07 23.28 16.97
CA MET A 418 -4.48 21.94 17.31
C MET A 418 -4.18 21.02 16.12
N LEU A 419 -3.51 19.89 16.36
CA LEU A 419 -3.24 18.91 15.32
C LEU A 419 -4.55 18.34 14.77
N ALA A 420 -4.73 18.40 13.45
CA ALA A 420 -5.90 17.81 12.80
C ALA A 420 -5.95 16.28 13.00
N GLY A 421 -7.15 15.71 13.06
CA GLY A 421 -7.38 14.28 13.27
C GLY A 421 -8.39 14.00 14.38
N ARG A 422 -8.67 12.72 14.66
CA ARG A 422 -9.57 12.27 15.71
C ARG A 422 -8.82 11.54 16.81
N GLY A 423 -9.46 11.41 17.98
CA GLY A 423 -8.82 10.78 19.13
C GLY A 423 -7.66 11.61 19.67
N SER A 424 -6.67 10.96 20.26
CA SER A 424 -5.62 11.61 21.04
C SER A 424 -4.23 11.19 20.58
N VAL A 425 -3.25 12.06 20.81
CA VAL A 425 -1.83 11.72 20.56
C VAL A 425 -1.39 10.75 21.64
N TRP A 426 -0.84 9.60 21.23
CA TRP A 426 -0.26 8.61 22.12
C TRP A 426 1.26 8.79 22.26
N SER A 427 1.93 9.13 21.16
CA SER A 427 3.37 9.38 21.14
C SER A 427 3.70 10.36 20.01
N MET A 428 4.72 11.19 20.22
CA MET A 428 5.19 12.16 19.22
C MET A 428 6.71 12.20 19.20
N ALA A 429 7.26 12.36 18.01
CA ALA A 429 8.67 12.68 17.79
C ALA A 429 8.81 13.84 16.81
N ASP A 430 9.82 14.67 17.05
CA ASP A 430 10.19 15.80 16.21
C ASP A 430 11.46 15.50 15.40
N ALA A 431 11.47 15.92 14.14
CA ALA A 431 12.61 15.92 13.24
C ALA A 431 12.73 17.31 12.56
N PRO A 432 13.41 18.27 13.21
CA PRO A 432 13.60 19.61 12.66
C PRO A 432 14.32 19.61 11.30
N SER A 433 15.19 18.61 11.02
CA SER A 433 15.88 18.48 9.73
C SER A 433 14.94 18.22 8.55
N HIS A 434 13.72 17.72 8.80
CA HIS A 434 12.66 17.50 7.81
C HIS A 434 11.46 18.44 8.00
N GLY A 435 11.53 19.34 9.00
CA GLY A 435 10.43 20.20 9.42
C GLY A 435 9.17 19.39 9.71
N GLU A 436 9.29 18.30 10.46
CA GLU A 436 8.25 17.28 10.56
C GLU A 436 8.03 16.76 11.99
N LEU A 437 6.75 16.62 12.36
CA LEU A 437 6.30 15.90 13.53
C LEU A 437 5.72 14.54 13.13
N ALA A 438 6.27 13.48 13.70
CA ALA A 438 5.72 12.14 13.63
C ALA A 438 4.79 11.91 14.83
N VAL A 439 3.55 11.52 14.57
CA VAL A 439 2.50 11.39 15.58
C VAL A 439 1.85 10.01 15.46
N VAL A 440 1.89 9.27 16.56
CA VAL A 440 1.06 8.09 16.73
C VAL A 440 -0.23 8.52 17.42
N SER A 441 -1.34 8.41 16.70
CA SER A 441 -2.67 8.78 17.17
C SER A 441 -3.44 7.55 17.64
N TYR A 442 -4.27 7.67 18.67
CA TYR A 442 -5.20 6.62 19.08
C TYR A 442 -6.65 7.11 18.99
N GLU A 443 -7.54 6.31 18.39
CA GLU A 443 -8.99 6.57 18.33
C GLU A 443 -9.74 5.63 19.27
N TYR A 444 -10.64 6.16 20.10
CA TYR A 444 -11.55 5.33 20.91
C TYR A 444 -12.64 4.74 20.01
N GLY A 445 -12.47 3.49 19.58
CA GLY A 445 -13.57 2.61 19.21
C GLY A 445 -14.29 2.11 20.47
N PHE A 446 -15.61 1.96 20.43
CA PHE A 446 -16.36 1.36 21.53
C PHE A 446 -16.00 -0.14 21.66
N GLY A 447 -15.00 -0.45 22.49
CA GLY A 447 -14.71 -1.80 23.00
C GLY A 447 -13.47 -2.48 22.40
N ASN A 448 -12.39 -2.50 23.20
CA ASN A 448 -11.12 -3.25 23.11
C ASN A 448 -10.00 -2.67 22.21
N ASP A 449 -8.89 -2.32 22.89
CA ASP A 449 -7.57 -1.78 22.49
C ASP A 449 -7.53 -0.66 21.41
N PRO A 450 -6.91 0.51 21.67
CA PRO A 450 -6.91 1.63 20.73
C PRO A 450 -6.16 1.30 19.43
N GLU A 451 -6.81 1.46 18.29
CA GLU A 451 -6.23 1.15 16.98
C GLU A 451 -5.43 2.35 16.43
N ALA A 452 -4.22 2.53 16.94
CA ALA A 452 -3.21 3.37 16.29
C ALA A 452 -2.58 2.63 15.10
N SER A 453 -3.38 2.32 14.07
CA SER A 453 -2.98 1.53 12.89
C SER A 453 -2.19 2.33 11.86
N HIS A 454 -1.87 3.58 12.16
CA HIS A 454 -1.15 4.48 11.27
C HIS A 454 -0.29 5.47 12.06
N LEU A 455 0.66 6.05 11.34
CA LEU A 455 1.51 7.15 11.74
C LEU A 455 1.11 8.38 10.92
N ASP A 456 0.78 9.47 11.61
CA ASP A 456 0.49 10.75 11.00
C ASP A 456 1.76 11.63 10.97
N LEU A 457 2.05 12.22 9.82
CA LEU A 457 3.14 13.18 9.66
C LEU A 457 2.57 14.58 9.48
N PHE A 458 3.06 15.52 10.27
CA PHE A 458 2.66 16.93 10.25
C PHE A 458 3.85 17.85 9.96
N ASP A 459 3.59 19.02 9.40
CA ASP A 459 4.56 20.12 9.41
C ASP A 459 4.83 20.58 10.86
N ASP A 460 6.09 20.75 11.25
CA ASP A 460 6.50 21.10 12.62
C ASP A 460 6.31 22.59 12.98
N GLN A 461 6.03 23.45 12.00
CA GLN A 461 5.81 24.88 12.21
C GLN A 461 4.32 25.26 12.09
N GLN A 462 3.66 24.70 11.08
CA GLN A 462 2.30 25.01 10.66
C GLN A 462 1.29 23.99 11.19
N PHE A 463 1.77 22.83 11.63
CA PHE A 463 0.94 21.76 12.23
C PHE A 463 -0.13 21.21 11.29
N THR A 464 0.10 21.34 9.97
CA THR A 464 -0.77 20.83 8.92
C THR A 464 -0.41 19.38 8.61
N ALA A 465 -1.41 18.53 8.37
CA ALA A 465 -1.19 17.13 8.02
C ALA A 465 -0.52 17.03 6.64
N ARG A 466 0.53 16.22 6.54
CA ARG A 466 1.30 15.97 5.31
C ARG A 466 1.00 14.60 4.72
N THR A 467 1.11 13.56 5.53
CA THR A 467 1.05 12.17 5.06
C THR A 467 0.57 11.26 6.18
N VAL A 468 -0.16 10.21 5.82
CA VAL A 468 -0.54 9.12 6.71
C VAL A 468 0.16 7.85 6.23
N ILE A 469 0.90 7.20 7.12
CA ILE A 469 1.62 5.95 6.85
C ILE A 469 0.90 4.82 7.61
N PRO A 470 0.20 3.89 6.93
CA PRO A 470 -0.39 2.75 7.60
C PRO A 470 0.71 1.84 8.15
N LEU A 471 0.57 1.41 9.41
CA LEU A 471 1.46 0.43 10.01
C LEU A 471 1.14 -0.97 9.47
N PRO A 472 2.15 -1.79 9.14
CA PRO A 472 1.90 -3.14 8.65
C PRO A 472 1.22 -3.98 9.71
N ASN A 473 0.30 -4.85 9.30
CA ASN A 473 -0.23 -5.85 10.22
C ASN A 473 0.86 -6.85 10.63
N LEU A 474 0.76 -7.34 11.87
CA LEU A 474 1.53 -8.49 12.31
C LEU A 474 0.95 -9.77 11.71
N VAL A 475 1.79 -10.55 11.06
CA VAL A 475 1.43 -11.89 10.57
C VAL A 475 2.04 -12.94 11.50
N ALA A 476 1.19 -13.72 12.17
CA ALA A 476 1.59 -14.82 13.06
C ALA A 476 0.94 -16.12 12.55
N GLY A 477 1.72 -16.94 11.82
CA GLY A 477 1.17 -18.08 11.10
C GLY A 477 0.15 -17.62 10.05
N SER A 478 -1.10 -18.08 10.15
CA SER A 478 -2.20 -17.66 9.26
C SER A 478 -3.02 -16.47 9.78
N MET A 479 -2.68 -15.91 10.94
CA MET A 479 -3.41 -14.78 11.54
C MET A 479 -2.79 -13.45 11.12
N SER A 480 -3.64 -12.47 10.83
CA SER A 480 -3.27 -11.07 10.67
C SER A 480 -3.80 -10.27 11.87
N LEU A 481 -2.90 -9.62 12.59
CA LEU A 481 -3.19 -8.85 13.79
C LEU A 481 -2.88 -7.37 13.50
N VAL A 482 -3.81 -6.48 13.85
CA VAL A 482 -3.60 -5.04 13.70
C VAL A 482 -2.43 -4.59 14.57
N SER A 483 -1.49 -3.85 13.99
CA SER A 483 -0.43 -3.19 14.73
C SER A 483 -0.94 -1.88 15.30
N ALA A 484 -0.78 -1.67 16.60
CA ALA A 484 -1.07 -0.40 17.28
C ALA A 484 0.25 0.26 17.67
N GLY A 485 0.58 1.40 17.06
CA GLY A 485 1.74 2.21 17.46
C GLY A 485 1.67 2.62 18.93
N ARG A 486 2.82 2.65 19.62
CA ARG A 486 2.93 2.99 21.05
C ARG A 486 4.05 3.98 21.35
N PHE A 487 5.19 3.88 20.66
CA PHE A 487 6.29 4.83 20.83
C PHE A 487 6.86 5.19 19.47
N VAL A 488 7.21 6.46 19.30
CA VAL A 488 7.84 6.95 18.08
C VAL A 488 9.07 7.77 18.42
N ALA A 489 10.13 7.64 17.62
CA ALA A 489 11.35 8.41 17.77
C ALA A 489 12.06 8.58 16.43
N TYR A 490 12.73 9.71 16.24
CA TYR A 490 13.66 9.89 15.15
C TYR A 490 15.09 9.55 15.57
N ARG A 491 15.86 8.99 14.64
CA ARG A 491 17.33 9.05 14.68
C ARG A 491 17.75 10.52 14.75
N THR A 492 18.89 10.79 15.37
CA THR A 492 19.33 12.16 15.68
C THR A 492 19.54 13.05 14.45
N ASP A 493 19.87 12.45 13.30
CA ASP A 493 19.98 13.15 12.01
C ASP A 493 18.63 13.33 11.28
N GLY A 494 17.55 12.72 11.78
CA GLY A 494 16.22 12.73 11.17
C GLY A 494 16.02 11.71 10.03
N SER A 495 17.09 11.06 9.56
CA SER A 495 17.05 10.16 8.38
C SER A 495 16.24 8.88 8.57
N THR A 496 15.91 8.55 9.81
CA THR A 496 15.20 7.32 10.15
C THR A 496 14.19 7.59 11.25
N LEU A 497 12.97 7.14 11.01
CA LEU A 497 11.87 7.15 11.97
C LEU A 497 11.61 5.73 12.48
N TYR A 498 11.56 5.61 13.79
CA TYR A 498 11.34 4.37 14.53
C TYR A 498 9.94 4.36 15.11
N VAL A 499 9.18 3.28 14.91
CA VAL A 499 7.86 3.10 15.51
C VAL A 499 7.81 1.77 16.24
N ILE A 500 7.73 1.82 17.58
CA ILE A 500 7.40 0.64 18.38
C ILE A 500 5.89 0.47 18.38
N ALA A 501 5.41 -0.71 17.98
CA ALA A 501 4.01 -1.07 17.93
C ALA A 501 3.74 -2.38 18.71
N LYS A 502 2.50 -2.53 19.18
CA LYS A 502 1.99 -3.74 19.83
C LYS A 502 0.89 -4.36 18.98
N ALA A 503 0.83 -5.69 18.91
CA ALA A 503 -0.31 -6.39 18.33
C ALA A 503 -1.59 -6.15 19.17
N ALA A 504 -2.69 -5.71 18.53
CA ALA A 504 -3.91 -5.27 19.20
C ALA A 504 -4.78 -6.41 19.80
N THR A 505 -4.54 -7.69 19.47
CA THR A 505 -5.37 -8.82 19.92
C THR A 505 -4.59 -10.05 20.41
N THR A 506 -5.25 -10.91 21.20
CA THR A 506 -4.71 -12.11 21.86
C THR A 506 -4.26 -13.21 20.86
N PRO A 507 -3.12 -13.90 21.08
CA PRO A 507 -2.22 -13.84 22.24
C PRO A 507 -1.19 -12.69 22.12
N ALA A 508 -1.67 -11.44 22.16
CA ALA A 508 -1.35 -10.37 23.09
C ALA A 508 0.04 -10.50 23.70
N ASN A 509 0.88 -9.51 23.37
CA ASN A 509 2.22 -9.23 23.88
C ASN A 509 3.35 -9.42 22.86
N THR A 510 3.01 -9.50 21.57
CA THR A 510 4.03 -9.29 20.53
C THR A 510 4.22 -7.80 20.30
N TRP A 511 5.46 -7.35 20.50
CA TRP A 511 5.90 -5.98 20.27
C TRP A 511 6.90 -5.96 19.12
N MET A 512 6.86 -4.92 18.30
CA MET A 512 7.72 -4.77 17.14
C MET A 512 8.27 -3.37 17.04
N LEU A 513 9.51 -3.23 16.60
CA LEU A 513 10.04 -1.99 16.09
C LEU A 513 9.98 -2.01 14.57
N TYR A 514 9.27 -1.06 13.98
CA TYR A 514 9.31 -0.74 12.56
C TYR A 514 10.31 0.39 12.28
N THR A 515 11.01 0.29 11.15
CA THR A 515 11.99 1.29 10.71
C THR A 515 11.55 1.91 9.38
N VAL A 516 11.47 3.23 9.34
CA VAL A 516 11.06 4.01 8.17
C VAL A 516 12.20 4.95 7.77
N ALA A 517 12.73 4.81 6.55
CA ALA A 517 13.66 5.80 6.00
C ALA A 517 12.93 7.11 5.68
N ARG A 518 13.55 8.26 5.94
CA ARG A 518 12.95 9.60 5.82
C ARG A 518 13.78 10.56 4.97
#